data_AF-A0A260ZWX1-F1
#
_entry.id   AF-A0A260ZWX1-F1
#
_cell.length_a   1.000
_cell.length_b   1.000
_cell.length_c   1.000
_cell.angle_alpha   90.00
_cell.angle_beta   90.00
_cell.angle_gamma   90.00
#
_symmetry.space_group_name_H-M   'P 1'
#
loop_
_entity.id
_entity.type
_entity.pdbx_description
1 polymer ?
#
loop_
_entity_poly.entity_id
_entity_poly.type
_entity_poly.pdbx_seq_one_letter_code
_entity_poly.pdbx_strand_id
1 'polypeptide(L)'
;MEYSPNIQYDRDIFKIAIQPGSLAESEVKMKIRKDRVQSPAVSRFVFMNAVPWADAKLGKITLQMNDTRPEDALLIQIVHTIDEEETLPYIDTSELVEKAISTILTPNVVHSSKRMSDLEKLTKGFVEFQTSQKQEMSEISSLSSTDYMKDFERSMCGSANWLACSDRIQSFDDELKVELLKSVWWIWGRLERMSMTAKMRAEGSCGKKQFLFSPDGFVDYDRMSPEMSCWSKRKFEEMKFFFVPREIFYDDVIWSIIETDPDDMELTFITVERLFGVSHLIIFLNSSGNNKSLPYIDTSQLVAKAIDIVLTPNLVRKTKALSNLEQLTQGIEDSRFSQRGRLSLKELISQDDHKNEFERSMCQTAKWLSCSDQIRQFDDKTKISILQSIWFIWGRLERMATTARLRMKNLCGKTQFVISPGAVIDYDEMKSDISHVSIHNFEEMKFFFSPRELYYDDIICDLIEIEPDDVELTYIISIICFQVTGAHFGGPIEEDMERLQDILSNDLHKYYIENSKVNYFSRLRQLMKIKENFQKFRNVRLEKYSIGGVFNLFNKRFSNPEFFWVPPQKFV
;
A
#
# COMPACT_ATOMS: atom_id res chain seq x y z
N MET A 1 15.54 56.04 -26.51
CA MET A 1 16.49 55.02 -26.05
C MET A 1 15.75 54.12 -25.10
N GLU A 2 15.36 52.97 -25.65
CA GLU A 2 14.77 51.82 -24.98
C GLU A 2 15.76 51.25 -23.96
N TYR A 3 15.24 50.65 -22.90
CA TYR A 3 15.57 49.27 -22.53
C TYR A 3 14.49 48.77 -21.56
N SER A 4 13.52 48.07 -22.14
CA SER A 4 12.79 47.01 -21.46
C SER A 4 13.73 45.79 -21.33
N PRO A 5 13.63 45.02 -20.26
CA PRO A 5 13.73 43.59 -20.38
C PRO A 5 12.37 43.00 -20.03
N ASN A 6 11.67 42.55 -21.07
CA ASN A 6 10.73 41.45 -20.99
C ASN A 6 11.43 40.28 -20.29
N ILE A 7 11.24 40.14 -18.98
CA ILE A 7 11.37 38.84 -18.33
C ILE A 7 10.08 38.11 -18.69
N GLN A 8 10.14 37.40 -19.80
CA GLN A 8 9.16 36.39 -20.16
C GLN A 8 9.27 35.30 -19.08
N TYR A 9 8.45 35.43 -18.04
CA TYR A 9 8.37 34.47 -16.94
C TYR A 9 8.00 33.13 -17.53
N ASP A 10 8.94 32.20 -17.44
CA ASP A 10 8.84 30.86 -17.98
C ASP A 10 7.72 30.11 -17.24
N ARG A 11 6.54 30.05 -17.86
CA ARG A 11 5.36 29.32 -17.36
C ARG A 11 5.65 27.82 -17.16
N ASP A 12 6.75 27.30 -17.71
CA ASP A 12 7.09 25.89 -17.66
C ASP A 12 7.76 25.48 -16.33
N ILE A 13 8.41 26.41 -15.61
CA ILE A 13 8.98 26.11 -14.28
C ILE A 13 7.87 25.89 -13.23
N PHE A 14 6.74 26.58 -13.35
CA PHE A 14 5.57 26.37 -12.49
C PHE A 14 4.82 25.07 -12.82
N LYS A 15 4.87 24.58 -14.06
CA LYS A 15 4.33 23.25 -14.41
C LYS A 15 5.16 22.12 -13.80
N ILE A 16 6.47 22.26 -13.69
CA ILE A 16 7.34 21.19 -13.13
C ILE A 16 7.16 21.02 -11.62
N ALA A 17 6.81 22.08 -10.89
CA ALA A 17 6.57 22.03 -9.44
C ALA A 17 5.12 21.67 -9.05
N ILE A 18 4.19 21.72 -10.01
CA ILE A 18 2.76 21.44 -9.83
C ILE A 18 2.34 20.15 -10.59
N GLN A 19 3.22 19.59 -11.43
CA GLN A 19 2.98 18.29 -12.07
C GLN A 19 3.11 17.13 -11.06
N PRO A 20 2.09 16.26 -10.98
CA PRO A 20 2.23 14.96 -10.36
C PRO A 20 3.24 14.15 -11.18
N GLY A 21 4.29 13.64 -10.54
CA GLY A 21 5.17 12.60 -11.10
C GLY A 21 5.70 12.86 -12.51
N SER A 22 6.75 13.68 -12.67
CA SER A 22 7.65 13.52 -13.82
C SER A 22 8.67 12.42 -13.55
N LEU A 23 8.16 11.19 -13.51
CA LEU A 23 8.89 9.98 -13.90
C LEU A 23 8.00 9.24 -14.91
N ALA A 24 7.86 9.87 -16.08
CA ALA A 24 7.42 9.29 -17.35
C ALA A 24 6.27 8.26 -17.26
N GLU A 25 5.03 8.76 -17.28
CA GLU A 25 3.99 8.14 -18.09
C GLU A 25 4.32 8.42 -19.57
N SER A 26 4.75 7.40 -20.29
CA SER A 26 4.66 7.42 -21.75
C SER A 26 3.23 7.03 -22.13
N GLU A 27 2.51 7.96 -22.75
CA GLU A 27 1.30 7.66 -23.52
C GLU A 27 1.62 6.59 -24.58
N VAL A 28 1.22 5.34 -24.34
CA VAL A 28 1.04 4.38 -25.42
C VAL A 28 -0.37 4.60 -25.96
N LYS A 29 -0.48 5.27 -27.11
CA LYS A 29 -1.69 5.23 -27.93
C LYS A 29 -1.94 3.80 -28.39
N MET A 30 -2.71 3.03 -27.62
CA MET A 30 -3.12 1.69 -28.01
C MET A 30 -4.46 1.77 -28.74
N LYS A 31 -4.41 1.49 -30.04
CA LYS A 31 -5.59 1.28 -30.88
C LYS A 31 -6.17 -0.10 -30.51
N ILE A 32 -7.07 -0.12 -29.52
CA ILE A 32 -7.76 -1.33 -29.08
C ILE A 32 -8.60 -1.85 -30.26
N ARG A 33 -8.19 -2.97 -30.86
CA ARG A 33 -9.18 -3.89 -31.42
C ARG A 33 -9.87 -4.51 -30.21
N LYS A 34 -11.13 -4.13 -30.02
CA LYS A 34 -12.07 -4.86 -29.17
C LYS A 34 -11.93 -6.32 -29.56
N ASP A 35 -11.51 -7.16 -28.63
CA ASP A 35 -11.90 -8.56 -28.43
C ASP A 35 -10.79 -9.23 -27.61
N ARG A 36 -11.10 -9.49 -26.32
CA ARG A 36 -10.32 -10.19 -25.26
C ARG A 36 -9.38 -9.33 -24.41
N VAL A 37 -9.70 -9.27 -23.12
CA VAL A 37 -8.99 -8.57 -22.05
C VAL A 37 -8.15 -9.60 -21.29
N GLN A 38 -6.83 -9.46 -21.30
CA GLN A 38 -5.88 -10.09 -20.36
C GLN A 38 -4.92 -9.00 -19.86
N SER A 39 -4.66 -8.96 -18.55
CA SER A 39 -3.96 -7.88 -17.82
C SER A 39 -2.42 -8.05 -17.90
N PRO A 40 -1.67 -7.13 -18.53
CA PRO A 40 -0.20 -7.26 -18.72
C PRO A 40 0.66 -6.70 -17.56
N ALA A 41 0.06 -6.13 -16.51
CA ALA A 41 0.78 -5.35 -15.50
C ALA A 41 1.54 -6.19 -14.45
N VAL A 42 1.06 -7.41 -14.15
CA VAL A 42 1.62 -8.28 -13.11
C VAL A 42 2.98 -8.85 -13.54
N SER A 43 3.13 -9.17 -14.83
CA SER A 43 4.33 -9.74 -15.42
C SER A 43 5.58 -8.86 -15.32
N ARG A 44 5.43 -7.52 -15.35
CA ARG A 44 6.55 -6.57 -15.33
C ARG A 44 7.26 -6.46 -13.97
N PHE A 45 6.60 -6.81 -12.87
CA PHE A 45 7.12 -6.62 -11.50
C PHE A 45 7.79 -7.87 -10.90
N VAL A 46 7.47 -9.06 -11.42
CA VAL A 46 7.78 -10.36 -10.79
C VAL A 46 9.27 -10.74 -10.82
N PHE A 47 10.04 -10.30 -11.81
CA PHE A 47 11.46 -10.69 -11.96
C PHE A 47 12.46 -9.68 -11.41
N MET A 48 12.10 -8.39 -11.30
CA MET A 48 12.98 -7.36 -10.73
C MET A 48 13.33 -7.62 -9.26
N ASN A 49 12.49 -8.33 -8.51
CA ASN A 49 12.74 -8.64 -7.10
C ASN A 49 13.36 -10.03 -6.84
N ALA A 50 13.46 -10.88 -7.87
CA ALA A 50 14.05 -12.22 -7.78
C ALA A 50 15.58 -12.18 -7.87
N VAL A 51 16.14 -11.09 -8.40
CA VAL A 51 17.58 -10.88 -8.53
C VAL A 51 18.00 -9.85 -7.48
N PRO A 52 18.84 -10.20 -6.48
CA PRO A 52 19.25 -9.28 -5.41
C PRO A 52 19.89 -7.98 -5.92
N TRP A 53 20.37 -8.00 -7.18
CA TRP A 53 21.11 -6.94 -7.85
C TRP A 53 20.26 -6.00 -8.72
N ALA A 54 19.01 -6.37 -9.02
CA ALA A 54 18.13 -5.59 -9.90
C ALA A 54 17.53 -4.35 -9.21
N ASP A 55 17.60 -4.29 -7.88
CA ASP A 55 17.13 -3.17 -7.04
C ASP A 55 18.17 -2.03 -6.91
N ALA A 56 19.42 -2.29 -7.26
CA ALA A 56 20.49 -1.31 -7.07
C ALA A 56 20.45 -0.26 -8.18
N LYS A 57 19.78 0.89 -7.98
CA LYS A 57 19.93 2.23 -8.61
C LYS A 57 20.52 2.36 -10.05
N LEU A 58 20.44 1.33 -10.90
CA LEU A 58 21.22 1.20 -12.15
C LEU A 58 20.38 1.47 -13.40
N GLY A 59 19.20 2.07 -13.25
CA GLY A 59 18.27 2.34 -14.35
C GLY A 59 17.09 1.37 -14.37
N LYS A 60 16.06 1.72 -15.13
CA LYS A 60 14.79 0.99 -15.18
C LYS A 60 15.02 -0.30 -15.97
N ILE A 61 15.08 -1.44 -15.30
CA ILE A 61 15.07 -2.74 -15.96
C ILE A 61 13.63 -2.99 -16.44
N THR A 62 13.42 -3.05 -17.76
CA THR A 62 12.10 -3.36 -18.32
C THR A 62 12.10 -4.78 -18.86
N LEU A 63 11.15 -5.59 -18.40
CA LEU A 63 10.92 -6.96 -18.86
C LEU A 63 9.82 -6.94 -19.94
N GLN A 64 10.13 -7.38 -21.15
CA GLN A 64 9.11 -7.61 -22.19
C GLN A 64 8.78 -9.10 -22.24
N MET A 65 7.51 -9.44 -22.01
CA MET A 65 6.93 -10.75 -22.32
C MET A 65 6.23 -10.66 -23.68
N ASN A 66 6.36 -11.68 -24.52
CA ASN A 66 5.65 -11.71 -25.81
C ASN A 66 4.21 -12.19 -25.57
N ASP A 67 3.25 -11.27 -25.69
CA ASP A 67 1.83 -11.50 -25.36
C ASP A 67 1.03 -12.26 -26.45
N THR A 68 1.68 -13.00 -27.35
CA THR A 68 0.97 -13.65 -28.46
C THR A 68 0.33 -14.99 -28.10
N ARG A 69 0.86 -15.73 -27.11
CA ARG A 69 0.34 -17.03 -26.63
C ARG A 69 0.78 -17.30 -25.17
N PRO A 70 0.10 -18.19 -24.41
CA PRO A 70 0.54 -18.62 -23.08
C PRO A 70 1.97 -19.19 -23.07
N GLU A 71 2.34 -19.89 -24.15
CA GLU A 71 3.70 -20.39 -24.40
C GLU A 71 4.73 -19.30 -24.78
N ASP A 72 4.30 -18.08 -25.15
CA ASP A 72 5.20 -16.97 -25.51
C ASP A 72 5.50 -16.03 -24.31
N ALA A 73 4.78 -16.18 -23.19
CA ALA A 73 5.03 -15.46 -21.92
C ALA A 73 6.32 -15.92 -21.19
N LEU A 74 7.01 -16.90 -21.76
CA LEU A 74 8.16 -17.59 -21.18
C LEU A 74 9.50 -16.90 -21.49
N LEU A 75 9.43 -15.82 -22.29
CA LEU A 75 10.56 -15.05 -22.75
C LEU A 75 10.84 -13.81 -21.87
N ILE A 76 11.99 -13.79 -21.20
CA ILE A 76 12.50 -12.64 -20.44
C ILE A 76 13.57 -11.89 -21.24
N GLN A 77 13.25 -10.65 -21.63
CA GLN A 77 14.22 -9.71 -22.18
C GLN A 77 14.53 -8.60 -21.16
N ILE A 78 15.81 -8.41 -20.83
CA ILE A 78 16.26 -7.35 -19.92
C ILE A 78 16.72 -6.15 -20.76
N VAL A 79 16.05 -5.01 -20.62
CA VAL A 79 16.43 -3.76 -21.31
C VAL A 79 16.93 -2.75 -20.28
N HIS A 80 18.16 -2.24 -20.45
CA HIS A 80 18.71 -1.12 -19.68
C HIS A 80 18.31 0.20 -20.32
N THR A 81 17.56 1.06 -19.63
CA THR A 81 17.08 2.34 -20.18
C THR A 81 18.10 3.49 -20.11
N ILE A 82 19.40 3.22 -19.95
CA ILE A 82 20.44 4.27 -19.99
C ILE A 82 21.04 4.40 -21.40
N ASP A 83 21.04 3.31 -22.18
CA ASP A 83 21.46 3.30 -23.58
C ASP A 83 20.39 2.56 -24.39
N GLU A 84 19.49 3.32 -25.04
CA GLU A 84 18.32 2.80 -25.79
C GLU A 84 18.66 1.87 -26.98
N GLU A 85 19.95 1.60 -27.26
CA GLU A 85 20.39 0.84 -28.44
C GLU A 85 20.93 -0.57 -28.15
N GLU A 86 21.00 -1.03 -26.90
CA GLU A 86 21.78 -2.24 -26.60
C GLU A 86 21.04 -3.34 -25.81
N THR A 87 20.54 -4.34 -26.54
CA THR A 87 19.84 -5.53 -26.02
C THR A 87 20.78 -6.49 -25.27
N LEU A 88 20.39 -6.92 -24.06
CA LEU A 88 21.02 -8.02 -23.31
C LEU A 88 20.61 -9.40 -23.88
N PRO A 89 21.37 -10.47 -23.57
CA PRO A 89 21.01 -11.83 -23.97
C PRO A 89 19.65 -12.25 -23.41
N TYR A 90 18.91 -12.97 -24.24
CA TYR A 90 17.62 -13.56 -23.92
C TYR A 90 17.78 -14.72 -22.92
N ILE A 91 16.98 -14.74 -21.86
CA ILE A 91 16.95 -15.83 -20.88
C ILE A 91 15.67 -16.65 -21.10
N ASP A 92 15.85 -17.92 -21.48
CA ASP A 92 14.75 -18.86 -21.62
C ASP A 92 14.35 -19.46 -20.27
N THR A 93 13.13 -19.17 -19.83
CA THR A 93 12.55 -19.72 -18.59
C THR A 93 11.41 -20.69 -18.85
N SER A 94 11.21 -21.10 -20.10
CA SER A 94 10.06 -21.90 -20.54
C SER A 94 9.91 -23.20 -19.76
N GLU A 95 10.97 -24.00 -19.74
CA GLU A 95 11.00 -25.30 -19.06
C GLU A 95 10.71 -25.17 -17.56
N LEU A 96 11.22 -24.11 -16.95
CA LEU A 96 11.10 -23.83 -15.52
C LEU A 96 9.65 -23.51 -15.14
N VAL A 97 9.02 -22.62 -15.91
CA VAL A 97 7.63 -22.22 -15.69
C VAL A 97 6.67 -23.36 -16.01
N GLU A 98 6.89 -24.11 -17.10
CA GLU A 98 6.08 -25.28 -17.44
C GLU A 98 6.09 -26.33 -16.33
N LYS A 99 7.26 -26.60 -15.75
CA LYS A 99 7.41 -27.53 -14.63
C LYS A 99 6.66 -27.07 -13.38
N ALA A 100 6.72 -25.77 -13.06
CA ALA A 100 6.04 -25.21 -11.90
C ALA A 100 4.50 -25.18 -12.09
N ILE A 101 4.01 -24.84 -13.29
CA ILE A 101 2.59 -24.88 -13.64
C ILE A 101 2.07 -26.32 -13.54
N SER A 102 2.79 -27.28 -14.12
CA SER A 102 2.44 -28.71 -14.00
C SER A 102 2.34 -29.14 -12.54
N THR A 103 3.25 -28.67 -11.68
CA THR A 103 3.27 -28.97 -10.25
C THR A 103 2.04 -28.44 -9.50
N ILE A 104 1.60 -27.21 -9.75
CA ILE A 104 0.45 -26.63 -9.04
C ILE A 104 -0.91 -27.15 -9.56
N LEU A 105 -0.99 -27.50 -10.85
CA LEU A 105 -2.21 -28.01 -11.49
C LEU A 105 -2.41 -29.51 -11.26
N THR A 106 -1.32 -30.28 -11.21
CA THR A 106 -1.33 -31.73 -10.97
C THR A 106 -0.46 -32.10 -9.78
N PRO A 107 -0.88 -31.77 -8.55
CA PRO A 107 -0.04 -31.94 -7.38
C PRO A 107 0.11 -33.41 -6.98
N ASN A 108 1.35 -33.85 -6.76
CA ASN A 108 1.67 -35.19 -6.22
C ASN A 108 1.56 -35.25 -4.69
N VAL A 109 0.69 -34.43 -4.08
CA VAL A 109 0.60 -34.29 -2.62
C VAL A 109 -0.31 -35.35 -2.04
N VAL A 110 0.22 -36.21 -1.16
CA VAL A 110 -0.57 -37.22 -0.45
C VAL A 110 -1.30 -36.56 0.71
N HIS A 111 -2.61 -36.31 0.55
CA HIS A 111 -3.44 -35.76 1.62
C HIS A 111 -3.49 -36.73 2.81
N SER A 112 -3.06 -36.27 4.00
CA SER A 112 -3.16 -37.06 5.22
C SER A 112 -4.64 -37.26 5.59
N SER A 113 -4.99 -38.44 6.12
CA SER A 113 -6.36 -38.75 6.58
C SER A 113 -6.82 -37.94 7.82
N LYS A 114 -5.96 -37.04 8.34
CA LYS A 114 -6.23 -36.21 9.51
C LYS A 114 -6.82 -34.86 9.08
N ARG A 115 -7.86 -34.40 9.77
CA ARG A 115 -8.55 -33.14 9.47
C ARG A 115 -7.64 -31.96 9.84
N MET A 116 -6.86 -31.47 8.88
CA MET A 116 -5.97 -30.30 9.01
C MET A 116 -6.58 -29.09 8.30
N SER A 117 -6.39 -27.90 8.87
CA SER A 117 -6.66 -26.60 8.22
C SER A 117 -5.70 -26.35 7.05
N ASP A 118 -6.06 -25.44 6.14
CA ASP A 118 -5.18 -25.03 5.04
C ASP A 118 -3.84 -24.47 5.55
N LEU A 119 -3.87 -23.70 6.63
CA LEU A 119 -2.66 -23.16 7.23
C LEU A 119 -1.73 -24.27 7.73
N GLU A 120 -2.26 -25.24 8.48
CA GLU A 120 -1.44 -26.38 8.96
C GLU A 120 -0.85 -27.19 7.80
N LYS A 121 -1.56 -27.30 6.66
CA LYS A 121 -1.06 -27.98 5.47
C LYS A 121 0.06 -27.19 4.78
N LEU A 122 -0.14 -25.88 4.60
CA LEU A 122 0.89 -24.99 4.06
C LEU A 122 2.14 -24.98 4.96
N THR A 123 1.95 -24.89 6.28
CA THR A 123 3.03 -24.97 7.26
C THR A 123 3.78 -26.29 7.16
N LYS A 124 3.06 -27.41 7.12
CA LYS A 124 3.67 -28.74 6.97
C LYS A 124 4.47 -28.84 5.66
N GLY A 125 3.90 -28.41 4.54
CA GLY A 125 4.59 -28.40 3.25
C GLY A 125 5.84 -27.54 3.23
N PHE A 126 5.82 -26.40 3.94
CA PHE A 126 6.98 -25.53 4.08
C PHE A 126 8.10 -26.19 4.90
N VAL A 127 7.75 -26.85 6.02
CA VAL A 127 8.71 -27.59 6.85
C VAL A 127 9.28 -28.79 6.10
N GLU A 128 8.46 -29.53 5.36
CA GLU A 128 8.92 -30.65 4.52
C GLU A 128 9.90 -30.16 3.45
N PHE A 129 9.63 -29.00 2.84
CA PHE A 129 10.57 -28.37 1.91
C PHE A 129 11.90 -28.00 2.58
N GLN A 130 11.87 -27.41 3.78
CA GLN A 130 13.08 -27.04 4.53
C GLN A 130 13.89 -28.27 5.03
N THR A 131 13.22 -29.33 5.45
CA THR A 131 13.87 -30.56 5.96
C THR A 131 14.43 -31.44 4.85
N SER A 132 13.95 -31.31 3.62
CA SER A 132 14.50 -32.00 2.44
C SER A 132 15.88 -31.50 2.00
N GLN A 133 16.43 -30.47 2.65
CA GLN A 133 17.69 -29.82 2.27
C GLN A 133 18.91 -30.54 2.81
N LYS A 134 20.00 -30.58 2.03
CA LYS A 134 21.28 -31.17 2.44
C LYS A 134 21.93 -30.30 3.54
N GLN A 135 22.58 -30.94 4.51
CA GLN A 135 23.27 -30.25 5.62
C GLN A 135 24.70 -29.82 5.30
N GLU A 136 25.38 -30.46 4.34
CA GLU A 136 26.73 -30.07 3.95
C GLU A 136 26.68 -28.94 2.92
N MET A 137 27.20 -27.77 3.31
CA MET A 137 27.27 -26.58 2.47
C MET A 137 28.70 -26.22 2.11
N SER A 138 28.87 -25.68 0.91
CA SER A 138 30.13 -25.11 0.42
C SER A 138 30.02 -23.60 0.18
N GLU A 139 31.15 -22.89 0.31
CA GLU A 139 31.21 -21.47 -0.05
C GLU A 139 31.15 -21.34 -1.57
N ILE A 140 30.17 -20.59 -2.07
CA ILE A 140 30.04 -20.26 -3.48
C ILE A 140 30.80 -18.95 -3.74
N SER A 141 31.99 -19.06 -4.32
CA SER A 141 32.85 -17.91 -4.61
C SER A 141 32.37 -17.06 -5.80
N SER A 142 31.64 -17.66 -6.74
CA SER A 142 31.10 -17.01 -7.93
C SER A 142 29.77 -17.64 -8.33
N LEU A 143 28.75 -16.83 -8.53
CA LEU A 143 27.43 -17.27 -8.99
C LEU A 143 27.36 -17.21 -10.51
N SER A 144 27.17 -18.36 -11.17
CA SER A 144 26.92 -18.42 -12.61
C SER A 144 25.44 -18.21 -12.93
N SER A 145 25.14 -17.90 -14.19
CA SER A 145 23.76 -17.89 -14.69
C SER A 145 23.00 -19.20 -14.44
N THR A 146 23.70 -20.33 -14.50
CA THR A 146 23.14 -21.66 -14.22
C THR A 146 22.75 -21.82 -12.75
N ASP A 147 23.51 -21.23 -11.83
CA ASP A 147 23.21 -21.29 -10.40
C ASP A 147 21.94 -20.49 -10.07
N TYR A 148 21.75 -19.33 -10.70
CA TYR A 148 20.49 -18.58 -10.60
C TYR A 148 19.29 -19.35 -11.15
N MET A 149 19.42 -20.00 -12.32
CA MET A 149 18.31 -20.77 -12.89
C MET A 149 17.89 -21.95 -12.01
N LYS A 150 18.86 -22.65 -11.41
CA LYS A 150 18.58 -23.73 -10.45
C LYS A 150 17.85 -23.22 -9.21
N ASP A 151 18.24 -22.06 -8.69
CA ASP A 151 17.55 -21.48 -7.53
C ASP A 151 16.14 -21.00 -7.87
N PHE A 152 15.94 -20.41 -9.05
CA PHE A 152 14.62 -20.01 -9.54
C PHE A 152 13.70 -21.21 -9.72
N GLU A 153 14.21 -22.29 -10.34
CA GLU A 153 13.44 -23.51 -10.57
C GLU A 153 12.99 -24.10 -9.24
N ARG A 154 13.91 -24.13 -8.27
CA ARG A 154 13.65 -24.60 -6.93
C ARG A 154 12.61 -23.75 -6.21
N SER A 155 12.71 -22.43 -6.29
CA SER A 155 11.76 -21.51 -5.65
C SER A 155 10.38 -21.60 -6.29
N MET A 156 10.29 -21.66 -7.62
CA MET A 156 9.03 -21.84 -8.34
C MET A 156 8.39 -23.20 -8.07
N CYS A 157 9.13 -24.30 -8.19
CA CYS A 157 8.57 -25.63 -7.92
C CYS A 157 8.27 -25.83 -6.44
N GLY A 158 9.09 -25.28 -5.54
CA GLY A 158 8.88 -25.31 -4.10
C GLY A 158 7.60 -24.57 -3.70
N SER A 159 7.42 -23.35 -4.19
CA SER A 159 6.19 -22.57 -3.96
C SER A 159 4.97 -23.20 -4.63
N ALA A 160 5.10 -23.79 -5.82
CA ALA A 160 4.01 -24.53 -6.46
C ALA A 160 3.55 -25.73 -5.61
N ASN A 161 4.48 -26.54 -5.11
CA ASN A 161 4.19 -27.65 -4.19
C ASN A 161 3.60 -27.15 -2.87
N TRP A 162 4.12 -26.05 -2.34
CA TRP A 162 3.61 -25.42 -1.12
C TRP A 162 2.16 -24.95 -1.29
N LEU A 163 1.87 -24.16 -2.33
CA LEU A 163 0.51 -23.71 -2.65
C LEU A 163 -0.44 -24.88 -2.89
N ALA A 164 0.05 -25.96 -3.49
CA ALA A 164 -0.72 -27.18 -3.70
C ALA A 164 -1.13 -27.91 -2.42
N CYS A 165 -0.50 -27.62 -1.28
CA CYS A 165 -0.92 -28.19 0.00
C CYS A 165 -2.27 -27.64 0.48
N SER A 166 -2.75 -26.49 -0.04
CA SER A 166 -4.03 -25.92 0.37
C SER A 166 -5.19 -26.42 -0.50
N ASP A 167 -6.21 -27.00 0.13
CA ASP A 167 -7.44 -27.43 -0.55
C ASP A 167 -8.17 -26.23 -1.16
N ARG A 168 -8.16 -25.08 -0.47
CA ARG A 168 -8.78 -23.86 -0.95
C ARG A 168 -8.12 -23.34 -2.21
N ILE A 169 -6.80 -23.30 -2.26
CA ILE A 169 -6.07 -22.90 -3.47
C ILE A 169 -6.31 -23.92 -4.58
N GLN A 170 -6.36 -25.21 -4.24
CA GLN A 170 -6.67 -26.28 -5.21
C GLN A 170 -8.11 -26.19 -5.76
N SER A 171 -9.03 -25.54 -5.04
CA SER A 171 -10.40 -25.28 -5.50
C SER A 171 -10.54 -24.11 -6.49
N PHE A 172 -9.51 -23.28 -6.65
CA PHE A 172 -9.52 -22.21 -7.64
C PHE A 172 -9.50 -22.76 -9.07
N ASP A 173 -9.91 -21.95 -10.04
CA ASP A 173 -9.68 -22.28 -11.44
C ASP A 173 -8.19 -22.25 -11.79
N ASP A 174 -7.83 -22.92 -12.87
CA ASP A 174 -6.42 -23.12 -13.25
C ASP A 174 -5.73 -21.79 -13.60
N GLU A 175 -6.47 -20.83 -14.16
CA GLU A 175 -5.94 -19.49 -14.47
C GLU A 175 -5.53 -18.75 -13.19
N LEU A 176 -6.40 -18.76 -12.16
CA LEU A 176 -6.13 -18.14 -10.88
C LEU A 176 -4.99 -18.82 -10.11
N LYS A 177 -4.84 -20.15 -10.21
CA LYS A 177 -3.69 -20.87 -9.63
C LYS A 177 -2.37 -20.41 -10.25
N VAL A 178 -2.34 -20.28 -11.57
CA VAL A 178 -1.14 -19.85 -12.31
C VAL A 178 -0.80 -18.40 -11.97
N GLU A 179 -1.78 -17.49 -11.94
CA GLU A 179 -1.56 -16.10 -11.56
C GLU A 179 -1.08 -15.94 -10.11
N LEU A 180 -1.60 -16.77 -9.19
CA LEU A 180 -1.12 -16.81 -7.81
C LEU A 180 0.34 -17.28 -7.74
N LEU A 181 0.68 -18.35 -8.45
CA LEU A 181 2.05 -18.87 -8.49
C LEU A 181 3.03 -17.82 -9.03
N LYS A 182 2.69 -17.18 -10.16
CA LYS A 182 3.49 -16.08 -10.75
C LYS A 182 3.77 -14.96 -9.75
N SER A 183 2.78 -14.64 -8.91
CA SER A 183 2.89 -13.55 -7.94
C SER A 183 3.69 -13.92 -6.68
N VAL A 184 3.63 -15.19 -6.26
CA VAL A 184 4.08 -15.62 -4.93
C VAL A 184 5.48 -16.23 -4.92
N TRP A 185 5.91 -16.91 -6.00
CA TRP A 185 7.08 -17.79 -5.96
C TRP A 185 8.39 -17.13 -5.51
N TRP A 186 8.64 -15.91 -5.98
CA TRP A 186 9.89 -15.19 -5.74
C TRP A 186 9.94 -14.64 -4.31
N ILE A 187 8.79 -14.16 -3.81
CA ILE A 187 8.62 -13.75 -2.41
C ILE A 187 8.86 -14.98 -1.54
N TRP A 188 8.12 -16.05 -1.79
CA TRP A 188 8.20 -17.28 -1.02
C TRP A 188 9.63 -17.83 -0.96
N GLY A 189 10.33 -17.91 -2.10
CA GLY A 189 11.72 -18.37 -2.15
C GLY A 189 12.66 -17.48 -1.34
N ARG A 190 12.55 -16.16 -1.47
CA ARG A 190 13.39 -15.21 -0.72
C ARG A 190 13.18 -15.35 0.80
N LEU A 191 11.94 -15.52 1.22
CA LEU A 191 11.59 -15.63 2.65
C LEU A 191 12.03 -16.96 3.24
N GLU A 192 11.95 -18.02 2.45
CA GLU A 192 12.54 -19.32 2.79
C GLU A 192 14.05 -19.21 3.01
N ARG A 193 14.79 -18.54 2.11
CA ARG A 193 16.24 -18.34 2.24
C ARG A 193 16.63 -17.53 3.47
N MET A 194 15.89 -16.46 3.76
CA MET A 194 16.12 -15.64 4.95
C MET A 194 15.89 -16.46 6.23
N SER A 195 14.79 -17.21 6.29
CA SER A 195 14.45 -18.08 7.42
C SER A 195 15.53 -19.15 7.65
N MET A 196 15.97 -19.84 6.60
CA MET A 196 17.03 -20.84 6.70
C MET A 196 18.37 -20.22 7.08
N THR A 197 18.74 -19.07 6.52
CA THR A 197 19.97 -18.36 6.89
C THR A 197 19.96 -17.97 8.38
N ALA A 198 18.83 -17.46 8.89
CA ALA A 198 18.66 -17.13 10.30
C ALA A 198 18.86 -18.35 11.20
N LYS A 199 18.18 -19.46 10.88
CA LYS A 199 18.32 -20.73 11.59
C LYS A 199 19.77 -21.20 11.62
N MET A 200 20.45 -21.22 10.48
CA MET A 200 21.83 -21.69 10.39
C MET A 200 22.83 -20.77 11.09
N ARG A 201 22.58 -19.45 11.11
CA ARG A 201 23.39 -18.50 11.89
C ARG A 201 23.21 -18.72 13.40
N ALA A 202 21.98 -18.97 13.85
CA ALA A 202 21.69 -19.29 15.25
C ALA A 202 22.37 -20.60 15.69
N GLU A 203 22.41 -21.60 14.82
CA GLU A 203 23.08 -22.89 15.05
C GLU A 203 24.62 -22.81 14.93
N GLY A 204 25.17 -21.67 14.48
CA GLY A 204 26.61 -21.48 14.26
C GLY A 204 27.16 -22.12 12.98
N SER A 205 26.29 -22.71 12.15
CA SER A 205 26.62 -23.35 10.86
C SER A 205 26.80 -22.35 9.71
N CYS A 206 26.41 -21.09 9.90
CA CYS A 206 26.53 -20.00 8.93
C CYS A 206 27.11 -18.75 9.59
N GLY A 207 28.10 -18.12 8.97
CA GLY A 207 28.78 -16.93 9.45
C GLY A 207 27.92 -15.65 9.32
N LYS A 208 28.28 -14.60 10.07
CA LYS A 208 27.54 -13.32 10.06
C LYS A 208 27.42 -12.66 8.69
N LYS A 209 28.37 -12.95 7.80
CA LYS A 209 28.44 -12.40 6.43
C LYS A 209 28.07 -13.39 5.34
N GLN A 210 27.59 -14.56 5.75
CA GLN A 210 27.20 -15.63 4.85
C GLN A 210 25.68 -15.64 4.71
N PHE A 211 25.21 -15.82 3.48
CA PHE A 211 23.80 -15.92 3.14
C PHE A 211 23.56 -17.23 2.38
N LEU A 212 22.52 -17.96 2.75
CA LEU A 212 22.17 -19.21 2.07
C LEU A 212 21.59 -18.88 0.70
N PHE A 213 22.33 -19.22 -0.37
CA PHE A 213 21.87 -18.99 -1.74
C PHE A 213 21.18 -20.24 -2.29
N SER A 214 21.80 -21.41 -2.13
CA SER A 214 21.29 -22.70 -2.59
C SER A 214 21.25 -23.69 -1.41
N PRO A 215 20.51 -24.82 -1.49
CA PRO A 215 20.50 -25.80 -0.38
C PRO A 215 21.86 -26.46 -0.10
N ASP A 216 22.84 -26.27 -0.98
CA ASP A 216 24.19 -26.83 -0.92
C ASP A 216 25.29 -25.75 -0.86
N GLY A 217 24.93 -24.47 -0.75
CA GLY A 217 25.94 -23.43 -0.70
C GLY A 217 25.49 -22.06 -0.20
N PHE A 218 26.44 -21.41 0.47
CA PHE A 218 26.29 -20.04 0.95
C PHE A 218 27.18 -19.11 0.15
N VAL A 219 26.79 -17.85 0.12
CA VAL A 219 27.58 -16.76 -0.47
C VAL A 219 28.09 -15.88 0.66
N ASP A 220 29.39 -15.62 0.68
CA ASP A 220 29.97 -14.58 1.54
C ASP A 220 29.91 -13.25 0.79
N TYR A 221 29.08 -12.34 1.28
CA TYR A 221 28.77 -11.13 0.52
C TYR A 221 29.92 -10.10 0.48
N ASP A 222 30.99 -10.29 1.25
CA ASP A 222 32.22 -9.49 1.11
C ASP A 222 33.17 -10.07 0.06
N ARG A 223 33.05 -11.38 -0.23
CA ARG A 223 34.00 -12.13 -1.07
C ARG A 223 33.42 -12.57 -2.42
N MET A 224 32.10 -12.50 -2.58
CA MET A 224 31.41 -12.91 -3.79
C MET A 224 31.78 -12.03 -5.00
N SER A 225 31.87 -12.68 -6.17
CA SER A 225 31.89 -12.02 -7.47
C SER A 225 30.91 -12.74 -8.40
N PRO A 226 29.62 -12.37 -8.40
CA PRO A 226 28.63 -12.96 -9.29
C PRO A 226 28.92 -12.63 -10.75
N GLU A 227 28.62 -13.60 -11.62
CA GLU A 227 28.58 -13.36 -13.05
C GLU A 227 27.40 -12.46 -13.39
N MET A 228 27.68 -11.30 -13.97
CA MET A 228 26.66 -10.32 -14.34
C MET A 228 26.24 -10.42 -15.80
N SER A 229 26.85 -11.28 -16.62
CA SER A 229 26.68 -11.33 -18.09
C SER A 229 25.22 -11.49 -18.54
N CYS A 230 24.39 -12.17 -17.75
CA CYS A 230 22.96 -12.34 -17.99
C CYS A 230 22.10 -11.15 -17.51
N TRP A 231 22.64 -10.26 -16.68
CA TRP A 231 21.91 -9.20 -15.98
C TRP A 231 22.37 -7.78 -16.35
N SER A 232 23.63 -7.66 -16.79
CA SER A 232 24.31 -6.40 -17.07
C SER A 232 25.50 -6.63 -18.00
N LYS A 233 25.75 -5.66 -18.88
CA LYS A 233 26.99 -5.62 -19.68
C LYS A 233 28.20 -5.19 -18.85
N ARG A 234 27.99 -4.61 -17.66
CA ARG A 234 29.03 -4.22 -16.72
C ARG A 234 29.39 -5.37 -15.80
N LYS A 235 30.67 -5.45 -15.41
CA LYS A 235 31.14 -6.46 -14.45
C LYS A 235 30.66 -6.12 -13.04
N PHE A 236 30.51 -7.14 -12.19
CA PHE A 236 30.14 -6.93 -10.79
C PHE A 236 31.08 -5.93 -10.08
N GLU A 237 32.38 -6.02 -10.35
CA GLU A 237 33.40 -5.16 -9.77
C GLU A 237 33.22 -3.66 -10.11
N GLU A 238 32.59 -3.37 -11.25
CA GLU A 238 32.30 -2.01 -11.70
C GLU A 238 31.05 -1.44 -11.02
N MET A 239 30.17 -2.31 -10.51
CA MET A 239 28.89 -1.95 -9.92
C MET A 239 28.87 -2.13 -8.39
N LYS A 240 29.86 -2.81 -7.80
CA LYS A 240 29.98 -3.10 -6.34
C LYS A 240 29.77 -1.92 -5.41
N PHE A 241 30.06 -0.70 -5.85
CA PHE A 241 29.87 0.54 -5.07
C PHE A 241 28.39 0.97 -4.93
N PHE A 242 27.52 0.51 -5.84
CA PHE A 242 26.07 0.74 -5.77
C PHE A 242 25.34 -0.32 -4.96
N PHE A 243 26.02 -1.42 -4.62
CA PHE A 243 25.47 -2.51 -3.83
C PHE A 243 25.84 -2.30 -2.37
N VAL A 244 24.83 -2.20 -1.50
CA VAL A 244 25.00 -2.27 -0.04
C VAL A 244 24.65 -3.70 0.37
N PRO A 245 25.63 -4.59 0.62
CA PRO A 245 25.35 -6.01 0.83
C PRO A 245 24.34 -6.29 1.95
N ARG A 246 24.43 -5.53 3.05
CA ARG A 246 23.49 -5.66 4.18
C ARG A 246 22.02 -5.40 3.80
N GLU A 247 21.78 -4.47 2.88
CA GLU A 247 20.42 -4.13 2.42
C GLU A 247 19.89 -5.20 1.46
N ILE A 248 20.75 -5.73 0.60
CA ILE A 248 20.40 -6.73 -0.42
C ILE A 248 20.06 -8.10 0.20
N PHE A 249 20.80 -8.48 1.25
CA PHE A 249 20.65 -9.75 1.96
C PHE A 249 19.82 -9.65 3.25
N TYR A 250 19.20 -8.49 3.51
CA TYR A 250 18.33 -8.24 4.68
C TYR A 250 18.92 -8.66 6.01
N ASP A 251 20.20 -8.33 6.23
CA ASP A 251 20.90 -8.74 7.44
C ASP A 251 20.17 -8.26 8.71
N ASP A 252 19.60 -7.06 8.68
CA ASP A 252 18.85 -6.50 9.81
C ASP A 252 17.58 -7.31 10.12
N VAL A 253 16.89 -7.82 9.08
CA VAL A 253 15.73 -8.70 9.26
C VAL A 253 16.17 -10.06 9.79
N ILE A 254 17.29 -10.61 9.30
CA ILE A 254 17.84 -11.89 9.77
C ILE A 254 18.22 -11.82 11.25
N TRP A 255 18.85 -10.73 11.69
CA TRP A 255 19.18 -10.55 13.11
C TRP A 255 17.93 -10.42 13.99
N SER A 256 16.90 -9.72 13.52
CA SER A 256 15.61 -9.69 14.21
C SER A 256 15.00 -11.08 14.39
N ILE A 257 15.17 -11.99 13.42
CA ILE A 257 14.70 -13.38 13.53
C ILE A 257 15.47 -14.14 14.62
N ILE A 258 16.80 -13.98 14.65
CA ILE A 258 17.69 -14.67 15.60
C ILE A 258 17.46 -14.19 17.04
N GLU A 259 17.16 -12.90 17.23
CA GLU A 259 16.93 -12.29 18.53
C GLU A 259 15.56 -12.64 19.14
N THR A 260 14.71 -13.36 18.40
CA THR A 260 13.39 -13.84 18.90
C THR A 260 13.56 -15.14 19.70
N ASP A 261 12.95 -15.21 20.90
CA ASP A 261 13.16 -16.27 21.90
C ASP A 261 12.79 -17.70 21.41
N PRO A 262 13.68 -18.71 21.55
CA PRO A 262 13.42 -20.08 21.13
C PRO A 262 12.28 -20.82 21.87
N ASP A 263 11.94 -20.46 23.12
CA ASP A 263 10.79 -21.05 23.82
C ASP A 263 9.45 -20.59 23.21
N ASP A 264 9.45 -19.46 22.50
CA ASP A 264 8.34 -18.95 21.66
C ASP A 264 8.29 -19.64 20.27
N MET A 265 9.36 -20.36 19.92
CA MET A 265 9.63 -21.02 18.64
C MET A 265 9.22 -22.50 18.64
N GLU A 266 9.23 -23.17 19.80
CA GLU A 266 8.87 -24.59 19.95
C GLU A 266 7.35 -24.85 19.98
N LEU A 267 6.54 -23.83 20.31
CA LEU A 267 5.08 -23.98 20.46
C LEU A 267 4.26 -23.57 19.24
N THR A 268 4.87 -22.98 18.21
CA THR A 268 4.14 -22.53 17.00
C THR A 268 5.09 -22.40 15.82
N PHE A 269 4.88 -23.24 14.80
CA PHE A 269 5.59 -23.22 13.53
C PHE A 269 5.82 -21.80 12.97
N ILE A 270 7.07 -21.48 12.63
CA ILE A 270 7.47 -20.23 11.96
C ILE A 270 6.79 -20.20 10.60
N THR A 271 5.77 -19.37 10.44
CA THR A 271 5.25 -19.02 9.12
C THR A 271 5.94 -17.74 8.65
N VAL A 272 6.05 -17.60 7.33
CA VAL A 272 6.64 -16.45 6.65
C VAL A 272 6.12 -15.13 7.21
N GLU A 273 4.84 -15.08 7.57
CA GLU A 273 4.14 -13.93 8.11
C GLU A 273 4.73 -13.47 9.46
N ARG A 274 5.00 -14.38 10.41
CA ARG A 274 5.57 -14.01 11.73
C ARG A 274 7.00 -13.47 11.60
N LEU A 275 7.73 -13.91 10.57
CA LEU A 275 9.05 -13.40 10.18
C LEU A 275 9.03 -11.90 9.82
N PHE A 276 7.88 -11.38 9.36
CA PHE A 276 7.65 -9.98 8.99
C PHE A 276 6.81 -9.21 10.02
N GLY A 277 6.52 -9.79 11.18
CA GLY A 277 5.59 -9.20 12.16
C GLY A 277 4.13 -9.13 11.65
N VAL A 278 3.79 -9.93 10.63
CA VAL A 278 2.45 -10.07 10.08
C VAL A 278 1.82 -11.33 10.68
N SER A 279 0.60 -11.24 11.17
CA SER A 279 -0.04 -12.39 11.78
C SER A 279 -0.71 -13.31 10.75
N HIS A 280 -0.71 -14.59 11.09
CA HIS A 280 -1.32 -15.71 10.37
C HIS A 280 -2.65 -15.28 9.76
N LEU A 281 -2.70 -15.22 8.43
CA LEU A 281 -3.84 -14.73 7.66
C LEU A 281 -5.15 -15.34 8.18
N ILE A 282 -5.96 -14.52 8.86
CA ILE A 282 -7.36 -14.78 9.28
C ILE A 282 -8.16 -15.46 8.16
N ILE A 283 -7.78 -15.14 6.92
CA ILE A 283 -8.30 -15.65 5.68
C ILE A 283 -8.37 -17.19 5.64
N PHE A 284 -7.41 -17.90 6.27
CA PHE A 284 -7.35 -19.37 6.33
C PHE A 284 -7.88 -19.95 7.65
N LEU A 285 -8.22 -19.11 8.63
CA LEU A 285 -8.95 -19.54 9.81
C LEU A 285 -10.41 -19.73 9.42
N ASN A 286 -10.75 -20.97 9.09
CA ASN A 286 -12.12 -21.41 8.95
C ASN A 286 -12.87 -21.02 10.23
N SER A 287 -13.76 -20.02 10.15
CA SER A 287 -14.78 -19.82 11.18
C SER A 287 -15.66 -21.05 11.15
N SER A 288 -15.26 -22.04 11.94
CA SER A 288 -15.96 -23.30 12.13
C SER A 288 -17.48 -23.05 12.25
N GLY A 289 -18.20 -23.40 11.20
CA GLY A 289 -19.61 -23.82 11.28
C GLY A 289 -20.70 -22.75 11.36
N ASN A 290 -20.44 -21.44 11.25
CA ASN A 290 -21.54 -20.47 11.22
C ASN A 290 -21.48 -19.59 9.97
N ASN A 291 -22.39 -19.83 9.03
CA ASN A 291 -22.84 -18.84 8.04
C ASN A 291 -23.49 -17.65 8.78
N LYS A 292 -22.70 -16.83 9.48
CA LYS A 292 -23.20 -15.58 10.07
C LYS A 292 -23.50 -14.62 8.93
N SER A 293 -24.77 -14.49 8.59
CA SER A 293 -25.24 -13.42 7.72
C SER A 293 -24.98 -12.09 8.42
N LEU A 294 -24.14 -11.23 7.81
CA LEU A 294 -23.89 -9.89 8.34
C LEU A 294 -25.18 -9.06 8.27
N PRO A 295 -25.43 -8.22 9.30
CA PRO A 295 -26.64 -7.42 9.37
C PRO A 295 -26.70 -6.42 8.22
N TYR A 296 -27.91 -6.02 7.83
CA TYR A 296 -28.09 -4.89 6.91
C TYR A 296 -27.86 -3.58 7.67
N ILE A 297 -27.03 -2.69 7.14
CA ILE A 297 -26.71 -1.39 7.75
C ILE A 297 -27.47 -0.29 7.01
N ASP A 298 -28.49 0.26 7.68
CA ASP A 298 -29.24 1.40 7.17
C ASP A 298 -28.52 2.72 7.50
N THR A 299 -28.07 3.39 6.44
CA THR A 299 -27.41 4.70 6.43
C THR A 299 -28.26 5.79 5.77
N SER A 300 -29.51 5.52 5.37
CA SER A 300 -30.32 6.46 4.60
C SER A 300 -30.59 7.77 5.33
N GLN A 301 -30.88 7.73 6.64
CA GLN A 301 -31.11 8.95 7.42
C GLN A 301 -29.87 9.83 7.53
N LEU A 302 -28.68 9.24 7.74
CA LEU A 302 -27.43 10.00 7.89
C LEU A 302 -26.99 10.59 6.55
N VAL A 303 -27.14 9.83 5.46
CA VAL A 303 -26.81 10.28 4.11
C VAL A 303 -27.76 11.40 3.67
N ALA A 304 -29.07 11.25 3.89
CA ALA A 304 -30.04 12.29 3.58
C ALA A 304 -29.73 13.60 4.30
N LYS A 305 -29.35 13.53 5.58
CA LYS A 305 -28.94 14.69 6.38
C LYS A 305 -27.70 15.39 5.81
N ALA A 306 -26.68 14.63 5.40
CA ALA A 306 -25.47 15.22 4.85
C ALA A 306 -25.69 15.84 3.45
N ILE A 307 -26.52 15.19 2.62
CA ILE A 307 -26.95 15.74 1.33
C ILE A 307 -27.72 17.05 1.52
N ASP A 308 -28.68 17.08 2.46
CA ASP A 308 -29.43 18.30 2.78
C ASP A 308 -28.50 19.46 3.14
N ILE A 309 -27.50 19.21 4.00
CA ILE A 309 -26.50 20.21 4.39
C ILE A 309 -25.71 20.76 3.18
N VAL A 310 -25.21 19.89 2.29
CA VAL A 310 -24.37 20.34 1.17
C VAL A 310 -25.18 21.08 0.11
N LEU A 311 -26.45 20.72 -0.07
CA LEU A 311 -27.35 21.34 -1.05
C LEU A 311 -28.02 22.62 -0.53
N THR A 312 -28.30 22.71 0.77
CA THR A 312 -28.95 23.87 1.42
C THR A 312 -28.05 24.48 2.51
N PRO A 313 -26.94 25.12 2.13
CA PRO A 313 -26.00 25.65 3.09
C PRO A 313 -26.60 26.83 3.88
N ASN A 314 -26.49 26.78 5.21
CA ASN A 314 -26.84 27.91 6.07
C ASN A 314 -25.82 29.04 5.87
N LEU A 315 -26.19 30.04 5.06
CA LEU A 315 -25.33 31.18 4.75
C LEU A 315 -25.22 32.12 5.96
N VAL A 316 -24.05 32.12 6.61
CA VAL A 316 -23.70 33.19 7.55
C VAL A 316 -23.14 34.38 6.75
N ARG A 317 -23.74 35.56 6.94
CA ARG A 317 -23.37 36.80 6.24
C ARG A 317 -21.91 37.17 6.59
N LYS A 318 -21.00 37.11 5.62
CA LYS A 318 -19.58 37.48 5.82
C LYS A 318 -19.38 38.98 5.64
N THR A 319 -18.61 39.60 6.53
CA THR A 319 -18.26 41.04 6.52
C THR A 319 -17.08 41.38 5.61
N LYS A 320 -16.24 40.40 5.25
CA LYS A 320 -15.08 40.56 4.36
C LYS A 320 -15.10 39.48 3.27
N ALA A 321 -14.67 39.82 2.06
CA ALA A 321 -14.44 38.85 0.98
C ALA A 321 -13.21 38.00 1.32
N LEU A 322 -13.41 36.69 1.48
CA LEU A 322 -12.36 35.70 1.76
C LEU A 322 -12.04 34.91 0.49
N SER A 323 -10.79 34.49 0.32
CA SER A 323 -10.39 33.54 -0.73
C SER A 323 -11.04 32.17 -0.53
N ASN A 324 -11.01 31.27 -1.52
CA ASN A 324 -11.64 29.95 -1.34
C ASN A 324 -10.90 29.12 -0.30
N LEU A 325 -9.57 29.23 -0.25
CA LEU A 325 -8.78 28.58 0.78
C LEU A 325 -9.10 29.12 2.19
N GLU A 326 -9.24 30.43 2.36
CA GLU A 326 -9.65 31.04 3.64
C GLU A 326 -11.06 30.62 4.06
N GLN A 327 -11.99 30.52 3.10
CA GLN A 327 -13.35 30.05 3.35
C GLN A 327 -13.36 28.60 3.86
N LEU A 328 -12.59 27.71 3.22
CA LEU A 328 -12.44 26.32 3.67
C LEU A 328 -11.70 26.23 5.01
N THR A 329 -10.74 27.13 5.27
CA THR A 329 -10.00 27.20 6.54
C THR A 329 -10.95 27.50 7.69
N GLN A 330 -11.84 28.48 7.51
CA GLN A 330 -12.89 28.79 8.49
C GLN A 330 -13.77 27.57 8.80
N GLY A 331 -14.09 26.74 7.80
CA GLY A 331 -14.86 25.51 8.00
C GLY A 331 -14.17 24.49 8.90
N ILE A 332 -12.83 24.36 8.82
CA ILE A 332 -12.05 23.48 9.72
C ILE A 332 -11.95 24.11 11.12
N GLU A 333 -11.81 25.42 11.23
CA GLU A 333 -11.81 26.12 12.53
C GLU A 333 -13.14 25.94 13.27
N ASP A 334 -14.27 26.09 12.57
CA ASP A 334 -15.62 25.91 13.12
C ASP A 334 -15.85 24.47 13.59
N SER A 335 -15.39 23.48 12.82
CA SER A 335 -15.50 22.07 13.22
C SER A 335 -14.70 21.77 14.49
N ARG A 336 -13.54 22.40 14.66
CA ARG A 336 -12.68 22.24 15.85
C ARG A 336 -13.16 23.02 17.06
N PHE A 337 -13.86 24.15 16.87
CA PHE A 337 -14.44 24.89 18.00
C PHE A 337 -15.39 24.01 18.82
N SER A 338 -16.07 23.07 18.16
CA SER A 338 -16.94 22.08 18.83
C SER A 338 -16.19 21.03 19.67
N GLN A 339 -14.86 20.95 19.60
CA GLN A 339 -14.02 19.97 20.31
C GLN A 339 -13.53 20.43 21.69
N ARG A 340 -14.05 21.55 22.21
CA ARG A 340 -13.71 22.05 23.55
C ARG A 340 -14.35 21.18 24.63
N GLY A 341 -13.64 20.13 25.05
CA GLY A 341 -14.06 19.23 26.13
C GLY A 341 -12.90 18.45 26.73
N ARG A 342 -13.10 17.88 27.93
CA ARG A 342 -12.14 16.95 28.54
C ARG A 342 -12.14 15.65 27.73
N LEU A 343 -10.96 15.17 27.34
CA LEU A 343 -10.82 13.87 26.70
C LEU A 343 -11.05 12.76 27.73
N SER A 344 -11.86 11.78 27.34
CA SER A 344 -12.09 10.53 28.08
C SER A 344 -11.49 9.36 27.29
N LEU A 345 -10.77 8.48 27.98
CA LEU A 345 -10.27 7.24 27.38
C LEU A 345 -11.45 6.31 27.16
N LYS A 346 -11.57 5.78 25.95
CA LYS A 346 -12.61 4.84 25.56
C LYS A 346 -11.96 3.50 25.20
N GLU A 347 -12.14 2.52 26.08
CA GLU A 347 -11.55 1.17 25.93
C GLU A 347 -12.31 0.31 24.92
N LEU A 348 -13.63 0.54 24.75
CA LEU A 348 -14.48 -0.20 23.83
C LEU A 348 -15.20 0.75 22.87
N ILE A 349 -14.99 0.56 21.58
CA ILE A 349 -15.76 1.21 20.51
C ILE A 349 -16.97 0.33 20.16
N SER A 350 -18.18 0.85 20.32
CA SER A 350 -19.43 0.16 19.96
C SER A 350 -19.84 0.40 18.50
N GLN A 351 -20.86 -0.32 18.02
CA GLN A 351 -21.43 -0.07 16.69
C GLN A 351 -22.05 1.33 16.58
N ASP A 352 -22.69 1.79 17.65
CA ASP A 352 -23.27 3.14 17.72
C ASP A 352 -22.17 4.21 17.62
N ASP A 353 -20.98 3.96 18.17
CA ASP A 353 -19.85 4.86 18.02
C ASP A 353 -19.39 4.98 16.56
N HIS A 354 -19.31 3.85 15.83
CA HIS A 354 -19.00 3.88 14.40
C HIS A 354 -20.06 4.65 13.61
N LYS A 355 -21.35 4.40 13.88
CA LYS A 355 -22.46 5.08 13.20
C LYS A 355 -22.45 6.60 13.48
N ASN A 356 -22.24 6.98 14.73
CA ASN A 356 -22.14 8.37 15.14
C ASN A 356 -20.93 9.07 14.50
N GLU A 357 -19.80 8.36 14.34
CA GLU A 357 -18.64 8.90 13.65
C GLU A 357 -18.87 9.05 12.14
N PHE A 358 -19.55 8.10 11.49
CA PHE A 358 -19.94 8.24 10.08
C PHE A 358 -20.84 9.45 9.85
N GLU A 359 -21.90 9.60 10.65
CA GLU A 359 -22.79 10.75 10.56
C GLU A 359 -22.06 12.06 10.82
N ARG A 360 -21.23 12.12 11.87
CA ARG A 360 -20.46 13.32 12.22
C ARG A 360 -19.51 13.71 11.10
N SER A 361 -18.69 12.76 10.64
CA SER A 361 -17.70 12.99 9.60
C SER A 361 -18.39 13.48 8.32
N MET A 362 -19.44 12.79 7.87
CA MET A 362 -20.15 13.15 6.64
C MET A 362 -20.84 14.52 6.74
N CYS A 363 -21.49 14.83 7.86
CA CYS A 363 -22.09 16.14 8.09
C CYS A 363 -21.05 17.26 8.18
N GLN A 364 -19.89 17.01 8.80
CA GLN A 364 -18.81 18.00 8.89
C GLN A 364 -18.18 18.26 7.53
N THR A 365 -17.94 17.22 6.73
CA THR A 365 -17.48 17.37 5.34
C THR A 365 -18.48 18.17 4.51
N ALA A 366 -19.79 17.86 4.62
CA ALA A 366 -20.83 18.60 3.92
C ALA A 366 -20.80 20.09 4.28
N LYS A 367 -20.72 20.43 5.58
CA LYS A 367 -20.58 21.82 6.05
C LYS A 367 -19.31 22.50 5.53
N TRP A 368 -18.19 21.78 5.54
CA TRP A 368 -16.91 22.29 5.05
C TRP A 368 -16.95 22.59 3.55
N LEU A 369 -17.49 21.68 2.73
CA LEU A 369 -17.70 21.89 1.30
C LEU A 369 -18.58 23.11 1.03
N SER A 370 -19.65 23.27 1.80
CA SER A 370 -20.55 24.43 1.73
C SER A 370 -19.87 25.77 2.01
N CYS A 371 -18.71 25.80 2.68
CA CYS A 371 -17.98 27.04 2.94
C CYS A 371 -17.41 27.67 1.66
N SER A 372 -17.04 26.88 0.64
CA SER A 372 -16.41 27.36 -0.59
C SER A 372 -17.44 27.89 -1.60
N ASP A 373 -17.23 29.13 -2.05
CA ASP A 373 -18.02 29.77 -3.09
C ASP A 373 -17.94 29.03 -4.43
N GLN A 374 -16.78 28.46 -4.77
CA GLN A 374 -16.59 27.67 -6.00
C GLN A 374 -17.41 26.39 -5.94
N ILE A 375 -17.34 25.66 -4.82
CA ILE A 375 -18.05 24.39 -4.67
C ILE A 375 -19.57 24.59 -4.66
N ARG A 376 -20.06 25.68 -4.07
CA ARG A 376 -21.50 26.00 -4.08
C ARG A 376 -22.07 26.28 -5.47
N GLN A 377 -21.24 26.67 -6.43
CA GLN A 377 -21.67 26.94 -7.80
C GLN A 377 -21.81 25.66 -8.64
N PHE A 378 -21.25 24.54 -8.20
CA PHE A 378 -21.47 23.26 -8.86
C PHE A 378 -22.95 22.84 -8.78
N ASP A 379 -23.38 22.09 -9.78
CA ASP A 379 -24.70 21.48 -9.78
C ASP A 379 -24.85 20.46 -8.64
N ASP A 380 -26.09 20.14 -8.29
CA ASP A 380 -26.39 19.27 -7.15
C ASP A 380 -25.77 17.88 -7.28
N LYS A 381 -25.70 17.33 -8.49
CA LYS A 381 -25.10 16.00 -8.73
C LYS A 381 -23.60 16.06 -8.44
N THR A 382 -22.90 17.08 -8.94
CA THR A 382 -21.46 17.26 -8.68
C THR A 382 -21.16 17.46 -7.20
N LYS A 383 -21.96 18.27 -6.48
CA LYS A 383 -21.82 18.45 -5.02
C LYS A 383 -21.99 17.12 -4.26
N ILE A 384 -22.98 16.31 -4.63
CA ILE A 384 -23.21 14.99 -4.04
C ILE A 384 -22.04 14.05 -4.36
N SER A 385 -21.56 14.03 -5.60
CA SER A 385 -20.40 13.21 -6.00
C SER A 385 -19.15 13.55 -5.19
N ILE A 386 -18.84 14.83 -5.00
CA ILE A 386 -17.71 15.26 -4.17
C ILE A 386 -17.88 14.79 -2.73
N LEU A 387 -19.08 14.92 -2.14
CA LEU A 387 -19.33 14.43 -0.79
C LEU A 387 -19.16 12.91 -0.69
N GLN A 388 -19.65 12.15 -1.68
CA GLN A 388 -19.54 10.70 -1.76
C GLN A 388 -18.08 10.23 -1.72
N SER A 389 -17.18 10.89 -2.45
CA SER A 389 -15.78 10.47 -2.56
C SER A 389 -14.91 10.85 -1.37
N ILE A 390 -15.17 11.98 -0.69
CA ILE A 390 -14.19 12.56 0.24
C ILE A 390 -14.56 12.47 1.71
N TRP A 391 -15.82 12.24 2.09
CA TRP A 391 -16.25 12.39 3.49
C TRP A 391 -15.40 11.57 4.47
N PHE A 392 -15.10 10.32 4.12
CA PHE A 392 -14.28 9.45 4.95
C PHE A 392 -12.84 9.94 5.03
N ILE A 393 -12.27 10.37 3.90
CA ILE A 393 -10.88 10.84 3.79
C ILE A 393 -10.69 12.14 4.56
N TRP A 394 -11.59 13.09 4.37
CA TRP A 394 -11.61 14.37 5.06
C TRP A 394 -11.70 14.17 6.58
N GLY A 395 -12.64 13.34 7.04
CA GLY A 395 -12.80 13.06 8.48
C GLY A 395 -11.56 12.42 9.09
N ARG A 396 -10.92 11.48 8.37
CA ARG A 396 -9.67 10.87 8.82
C ARG A 396 -8.52 11.87 8.90
N LEU A 397 -8.34 12.73 7.90
CA LEU A 397 -7.32 13.77 7.91
C LEU A 397 -7.51 14.76 9.06
N GLU A 398 -8.75 15.18 9.30
CA GLU A 398 -9.08 16.09 10.41
C GLU A 398 -8.81 15.44 11.78
N ARG A 399 -9.15 14.15 11.96
CA ARG A 399 -8.85 13.40 13.19
C ARG A 399 -7.35 13.21 13.42
N MET A 400 -6.58 12.95 12.35
CA MET A 400 -5.11 12.89 12.43
C MET A 400 -4.51 14.23 12.84
N ALA A 401 -4.93 15.33 12.21
CA ALA A 401 -4.45 16.67 12.55
C ALA A 401 -4.82 17.09 13.97
N THR A 402 -6.03 16.75 14.42
CA THR A 402 -6.46 16.94 15.82
C THR A 402 -5.58 16.14 16.79
N THR A 403 -5.32 14.87 16.47
CA THR A 403 -4.47 14.00 17.30
C THR A 403 -3.05 14.53 17.38
N ALA A 404 -2.44 14.93 16.25
CA ALA A 404 -1.12 15.56 16.20
C ALA A 404 -1.03 16.77 17.13
N ARG A 405 -1.98 17.71 16.99
CA ARG A 405 -2.05 18.92 17.83
C ARG A 405 -2.20 18.62 19.32
N LEU A 406 -3.00 17.61 19.69
CA LEU A 406 -3.16 17.23 21.10
C LEU A 406 -1.92 16.52 21.65
N ARG A 407 -1.22 15.72 20.85
CA ARG A 407 0.07 15.12 21.21
C ARG A 407 1.15 16.19 21.45
N MET A 408 1.24 17.20 20.57
CA MET A 408 2.16 18.34 20.75
C MET A 408 1.90 19.11 22.05
N LYS A 409 0.65 19.14 22.52
CA LYS A 409 0.25 19.77 23.78
C LYS A 409 0.32 18.84 24.99
N ASN A 410 0.81 17.62 24.83
CA ASN A 410 0.81 16.57 25.86
C ASN A 410 -0.58 16.27 26.44
N LEU A 411 -1.64 16.47 25.64
CA LEU A 411 -3.03 16.16 25.99
C LEU A 411 -3.48 14.79 25.43
N CYS A 412 -2.65 14.17 24.59
CA CYS A 412 -2.87 12.87 23.97
C CYS A 412 -1.56 12.08 23.99
N GLY A 413 -1.62 10.81 24.39
CA GLY A 413 -0.48 9.89 24.42
C GLY A 413 0.01 9.48 23.03
N LYS A 414 1.17 8.81 23.00
CA LYS A 414 1.83 8.35 21.76
C LYS A 414 1.02 7.31 20.99
N THR A 415 0.35 6.41 21.70
CA THR A 415 -0.51 5.34 21.18
C THR A 415 -1.99 5.76 21.14
N GLN A 416 -2.27 7.01 21.51
CA GLN A 416 -3.62 7.50 21.63
C GLN A 416 -4.07 8.20 20.34
N PHE A 417 -5.33 8.00 19.97
CA PHE A 417 -5.96 8.59 18.78
C PHE A 417 -7.32 9.20 19.13
N VAL A 418 -7.60 10.40 18.62
CA VAL A 418 -8.84 11.12 18.89
C VAL A 418 -9.94 10.65 17.95
N ILE A 419 -10.96 9.98 18.49
CA ILE A 419 -12.08 9.43 17.70
C ILE A 419 -13.31 10.32 17.67
N SER A 420 -13.47 11.23 18.63
CA SER A 420 -14.62 12.16 18.66
C SER A 420 -14.34 13.38 19.55
N PRO A 421 -15.17 14.43 19.49
CA PRO A 421 -15.10 15.55 20.42
C PRO A 421 -15.24 15.07 21.89
N GLY A 422 -14.12 14.91 22.59
CA GLY A 422 -14.08 14.47 23.99
C GLY A 422 -13.78 12.98 24.22
N ALA A 423 -13.48 12.18 23.19
CA ALA A 423 -13.06 10.79 23.38
C ALA A 423 -11.77 10.47 22.62
N VAL A 424 -10.91 9.73 23.30
CA VAL A 424 -9.65 9.20 22.80
C VAL A 424 -9.62 7.69 23.01
N ILE A 425 -8.97 6.97 22.12
CA ILE A 425 -8.68 5.53 22.27
C ILE A 425 -7.18 5.37 22.45
N ASP A 426 -6.77 4.29 23.09
CA ASP A 426 -5.42 3.74 22.91
C ASP A 426 -5.52 2.62 21.88
N TYR A 427 -4.92 2.78 20.71
CA TYR A 427 -5.12 1.80 19.64
C TYR A 427 -4.38 0.48 19.87
N ASP A 428 -3.42 0.42 20.81
CA ASP A 428 -2.75 -0.83 21.18
C ASP A 428 -3.62 -1.65 22.14
N GLU A 429 -4.38 -0.98 23.01
CA GLU A 429 -5.17 -1.63 24.07
C GLU A 429 -6.68 -1.72 23.79
N MET A 430 -7.20 -0.92 22.86
CA MET A 430 -8.65 -0.85 22.63
C MET A 430 -9.26 -2.16 22.13
N LYS A 431 -10.58 -2.25 22.33
CA LYS A 431 -11.47 -3.23 21.70
C LYS A 431 -12.50 -2.50 20.83
N SER A 432 -13.00 -3.19 19.82
CA SER A 432 -14.06 -2.66 18.96
C SER A 432 -15.08 -3.75 18.65
N ASP A 433 -16.37 -3.42 18.74
CA ASP A 433 -17.42 -4.25 18.19
C ASP A 433 -17.55 -4.00 16.69
N ILE A 434 -16.93 -4.89 15.91
CA ILE A 434 -16.97 -4.86 14.45
C ILE A 434 -17.95 -5.89 13.86
N SER A 435 -18.84 -6.48 14.66
CA SER A 435 -19.72 -7.58 14.21
C SER A 435 -20.74 -7.18 13.14
N HIS A 436 -20.96 -5.88 12.94
CA HIS A 436 -21.75 -5.34 11.83
C HIS A 436 -20.94 -5.16 10.54
N VAL A 437 -19.61 -5.00 10.60
CA VAL A 437 -18.75 -4.78 9.43
C VAL A 437 -17.90 -5.97 9.04
N SER A 438 -17.71 -6.97 9.91
CA SER A 438 -16.93 -8.17 9.60
C SER A 438 -17.52 -9.42 10.25
N ILE A 439 -17.31 -10.58 9.60
CA ILE A 439 -17.60 -11.89 10.19
C ILE A 439 -16.59 -12.27 11.29
N HIS A 440 -15.44 -11.60 11.30
CA HIS A 440 -14.36 -11.77 12.26
C HIS A 440 -14.49 -10.77 13.42
N ASN A 441 -13.94 -11.14 14.57
CA ASN A 441 -13.85 -10.22 15.70
C ASN A 441 -12.66 -9.26 15.55
N PHE A 442 -12.61 -8.24 16.41
CA PHE A 442 -11.59 -7.20 16.30
C PHE A 442 -10.17 -7.70 16.53
N GLU A 443 -9.96 -8.65 17.46
CA GLU A 443 -8.63 -9.23 17.72
C GLU A 443 -8.13 -10.05 16.53
N GLU A 444 -9.02 -10.78 15.87
CA GLU A 444 -8.71 -11.40 14.58
C GLU A 444 -8.31 -10.30 13.58
N MET A 445 -9.15 -9.28 13.36
CA MET A 445 -8.90 -8.25 12.34
C MET A 445 -7.66 -7.36 12.57
N LYS A 446 -7.13 -7.25 13.79
CA LYS A 446 -5.83 -6.59 14.07
C LYS A 446 -4.67 -7.21 13.30
N PHE A 447 -4.80 -8.48 12.91
CA PHE A 447 -3.81 -9.18 12.10
C PHE A 447 -3.84 -8.78 10.62
N PHE A 448 -4.98 -8.28 10.15
CA PHE A 448 -5.14 -7.78 8.77
C PHE A 448 -4.74 -6.30 8.66
N PHE A 449 -5.06 -5.51 9.70
CA PHE A 449 -4.63 -4.12 9.84
C PHE A 449 -3.90 -3.93 11.16
N SER A 450 -2.59 -3.67 11.10
CA SER A 450 -1.85 -3.21 12.28
C SER A 450 -2.53 -1.95 12.84
N PRO A 451 -2.70 -1.80 14.17
CA PRO A 451 -3.29 -0.61 14.76
C PRO A 451 -2.61 0.70 14.31
N ARG A 452 -1.28 0.72 14.20
CA ARG A 452 -0.54 1.90 13.71
C ARG A 452 -0.92 2.28 12.28
N GLU A 453 -1.06 1.30 11.41
CA GLU A 453 -1.52 1.49 10.03
C GLU A 453 -3.00 1.91 9.98
N LEU A 454 -3.83 1.30 10.83
CA LEU A 454 -5.25 1.63 10.96
C LEU A 454 -5.48 3.09 11.36
N TYR A 455 -4.61 3.66 12.19
CA TYR A 455 -4.73 5.02 12.68
C TYR A 455 -3.75 6.01 12.04
N TYR A 456 -3.03 5.59 10.99
CA TYR A 456 -2.10 6.44 10.22
C TYR A 456 -1.07 7.16 11.12
N ASP A 457 -0.48 6.43 12.07
CA ASP A 457 0.42 7.01 13.08
C ASP A 457 1.62 7.75 12.46
N ASP A 458 2.14 7.25 11.34
CA ASP A 458 3.25 7.88 10.60
C ASP A 458 2.85 9.26 10.04
N ILE A 459 1.60 9.42 9.56
CA ILE A 459 1.08 10.71 9.09
C ILE A 459 0.89 11.68 10.24
N ILE A 460 0.47 11.17 11.41
CA ILE A 460 0.38 11.98 12.62
C ILE A 460 1.78 12.46 13.02
N CYS A 461 2.81 11.62 12.90
CA CYS A 461 4.19 12.01 13.15
C CYS A 461 4.68 13.07 12.16
N ASP A 462 4.39 12.93 10.85
CA ASP A 462 4.69 13.95 9.85
C ASP A 462 4.00 15.29 10.17
N LEU A 463 2.73 15.26 10.61
CA LEU A 463 1.99 16.46 11.00
C LEU A 463 2.58 17.14 12.24
N ILE A 464 3.12 16.38 13.20
CA ILE A 464 3.83 16.90 14.37
C ILE A 464 5.17 17.51 13.97
N GLU A 465 5.93 16.84 13.09
CA GLU A 465 7.24 17.30 12.62
C GLU A 465 7.12 18.59 11.80
N ILE A 466 6.15 18.65 10.89
CA ILE A 466 5.97 19.76 9.96
C ILE A 466 5.21 20.91 10.60
N GLU A 467 4.29 20.63 11.53
CA GLU A 467 3.45 21.64 12.21
C GLU A 467 2.78 22.59 11.19
N PRO A 468 1.92 22.09 10.28
CA PRO A 468 1.19 22.96 9.37
C PRO A 468 0.23 23.87 10.15
N ASP A 469 0.16 25.15 9.75
CA ASP A 469 -0.91 26.02 10.25
C ASP A 469 -2.26 25.67 9.63
N ASP A 470 -3.31 26.36 10.06
CA ASP A 470 -4.68 26.05 9.64
C ASP A 470 -4.92 26.25 8.13
N VAL A 471 -4.22 27.19 7.50
CA VAL A 471 -4.32 27.44 6.05
C VAL A 471 -3.56 26.36 5.28
N GLU A 472 -2.33 26.04 5.71
CA GLU A 472 -1.50 24.99 5.13
C GLU A 472 -2.15 23.60 5.25
N LEU A 473 -2.74 23.31 6.42
CA LEU A 473 -3.48 22.07 6.67
C LEU A 473 -4.72 21.99 5.78
N THR A 474 -5.49 23.08 5.67
CA THR A 474 -6.67 23.13 4.79
C THR A 474 -6.27 22.88 3.34
N TYR A 475 -5.16 23.46 2.89
CA TYR A 475 -4.64 23.24 1.55
C TYR A 475 -4.30 21.76 1.32
N ILE A 476 -3.55 21.12 2.23
CA ILE A 476 -3.19 19.70 2.12
C ILE A 476 -4.43 18.79 2.13
N ILE A 477 -5.39 19.05 3.01
CA ILE A 477 -6.65 18.28 3.04
C ILE A 477 -7.40 18.43 1.72
N SER A 478 -7.46 19.65 1.18
CA SER A 478 -8.19 19.96 -0.06
C SER A 478 -7.58 19.24 -1.27
N ILE A 479 -6.26 19.35 -1.47
CA ILE A 479 -5.60 18.71 -2.62
C ILE A 479 -5.72 17.18 -2.56
N ILE A 480 -5.64 16.57 -1.37
CA ILE A 480 -5.83 15.13 -1.21
C ILE A 480 -7.26 14.74 -1.60
N CYS A 481 -8.25 15.46 -1.05
CA CYS A 481 -9.68 15.17 -1.30
C CYS A 481 -10.06 15.34 -2.77
N PHE A 482 -9.64 16.44 -3.40
CA PHE A 482 -10.03 16.75 -4.78
C PHE A 482 -9.27 15.89 -5.80
N GLN A 483 -8.00 15.54 -5.55
CA GLN A 483 -7.30 14.55 -6.37
C GLN A 483 -7.99 13.19 -6.33
N VAL A 484 -8.42 12.73 -5.13
CA VAL A 484 -9.15 11.45 -5.02
C VAL A 484 -10.50 11.51 -5.73
N THR A 485 -11.18 12.65 -5.68
CA THR A 485 -12.48 12.84 -6.36
C THR A 485 -12.33 12.82 -7.87
N GLY A 486 -11.35 13.57 -8.40
CA GLY A 486 -11.06 13.59 -9.84
C GLY A 486 -10.74 12.19 -10.36
N ALA A 487 -9.81 11.49 -9.72
CA ALA A 487 -9.44 10.13 -10.09
C ALA A 487 -10.59 9.11 -9.96
N HIS A 488 -11.55 9.33 -9.05
CA HIS A 488 -12.68 8.42 -8.86
C HIS A 488 -13.74 8.52 -9.97
N PHE A 489 -14.08 9.76 -10.37
CA PHE A 489 -15.16 10.00 -11.32
C PHE A 489 -14.69 10.22 -12.76
N GLY A 490 -13.49 10.77 -12.95
CA GLY A 490 -12.94 11.14 -14.26
C GLY A 490 -13.74 12.23 -14.99
N GLY A 491 -13.30 12.54 -16.21
CA GLY A 491 -14.06 13.38 -17.15
C GLY A 491 -14.32 14.80 -16.62
N PRO A 492 -15.53 15.38 -16.75
CA PRO A 492 -15.79 16.76 -16.33
C PRO A 492 -15.54 17.02 -14.85
N ILE A 493 -15.78 16.03 -13.98
CA ILE A 493 -15.52 16.18 -12.53
C ILE A 493 -14.01 16.28 -12.27
N GLU A 494 -13.19 15.54 -13.01
CA GLU A 494 -11.73 15.62 -12.91
C GLU A 494 -11.22 17.01 -13.31
N GLU A 495 -11.68 17.55 -14.45
CA GLU A 495 -11.36 18.91 -14.90
C GLU A 495 -11.76 19.98 -13.87
N ASP A 496 -12.95 19.83 -13.26
CA ASP A 496 -13.42 20.73 -12.21
C ASP A 496 -12.58 20.65 -10.93
N MET A 497 -12.14 19.45 -10.54
CA MET A 497 -11.28 19.23 -9.38
C MET A 497 -9.86 19.74 -9.61
N GLU A 498 -9.31 19.61 -10.81
CA GLU A 498 -8.02 20.20 -11.19
C GLU A 498 -8.07 21.72 -11.14
N ARG A 499 -9.10 22.32 -11.74
CA ARG A 499 -9.33 23.78 -11.69
C ARG A 499 -9.45 24.29 -10.25
N LEU A 500 -10.15 23.55 -9.38
CA LEU A 500 -10.28 23.91 -7.97
C LEU A 500 -8.91 23.83 -7.25
N GLN A 501 -8.10 22.82 -7.54
CA GLN A 501 -6.75 22.70 -6.99
C GLN A 501 -5.82 23.84 -7.44
N ASP A 502 -5.95 24.31 -8.68
CA ASP A 502 -5.21 25.47 -9.18
C ASP A 502 -5.61 26.76 -8.43
N ILE A 503 -6.91 26.97 -8.20
CA ILE A 503 -7.42 28.11 -7.43
C ILE A 503 -6.82 28.08 -6.01
N LEU A 504 -6.87 26.93 -5.34
CA LEU A 504 -6.36 26.79 -3.99
C LEU A 504 -4.84 26.94 -3.90
N SER A 505 -4.10 26.50 -4.93
CA SER A 505 -2.64 26.68 -5.01
C SER A 505 -2.26 28.15 -5.18
N ASN A 506 -3.02 28.90 -5.98
CA ASN A 506 -2.86 30.35 -6.10
C ASN A 506 -3.21 31.08 -4.79
N ASP A 507 -4.29 30.67 -4.12
CA ASP A 507 -4.67 31.21 -2.81
C ASP A 507 -3.58 30.97 -1.75
N LEU A 508 -2.99 29.77 -1.73
CA LEU A 508 -1.85 29.46 -0.85
C LEU A 508 -0.66 30.36 -1.16
N HIS A 509 -0.27 30.48 -2.44
CA HIS A 509 0.85 31.32 -2.84
C HIS A 509 0.65 32.78 -2.39
N LYS A 510 -0.55 33.32 -2.60
CA LYS A 510 -0.92 34.66 -2.15
C LYS A 510 -0.84 34.80 -0.62
N TYR A 511 -1.32 33.80 0.12
CA TYR A 511 -1.21 33.76 1.58
C TYR A 511 0.24 33.87 2.07
N TYR A 512 1.22 33.23 1.41
CA TYR A 512 2.64 33.38 1.78
C TYR A 512 3.22 34.74 1.44
N ILE A 513 2.85 35.31 0.29
CA ILE A 513 3.27 36.66 -0.10
C ILE A 513 2.76 37.69 0.92
N GLU A 514 1.47 37.63 1.26
CA GLU A 514 0.84 38.61 2.15
C GLU A 514 1.34 38.53 3.60
N ASN A 515 1.65 37.32 4.08
CA ASN A 515 2.17 37.13 5.44
C ASN A 515 3.70 37.21 5.54
N SER A 516 4.39 37.63 4.47
CA SER A 516 5.86 37.77 4.44
C SER A 516 6.61 36.52 4.91
N LYS A 517 6.07 35.33 4.63
CA LYS A 517 6.68 34.05 5.03
C LYS A 517 7.83 33.72 4.09
N VAL A 518 9.05 33.61 4.62
CA VAL A 518 10.24 33.20 3.86
C VAL A 518 10.23 31.69 3.57
N ASN A 519 10.91 31.28 2.50
CA ASN A 519 11.12 29.86 2.12
C ASN A 519 9.88 29.07 1.67
N TYR A 520 8.94 29.73 0.96
CA TYR A 520 7.72 29.08 0.41
C TYR A 520 7.99 27.75 -0.28
N PHE A 521 9.02 27.65 -1.15
CA PHE A 521 9.35 26.40 -1.85
C PHE A 521 9.69 25.24 -0.90
N SER A 522 10.55 25.47 0.10
CA SER A 522 10.90 24.45 1.09
C SER A 522 9.68 24.03 1.90
N ARG A 523 8.83 25.00 2.24
CA ARG A 523 7.62 24.73 3.02
C ARG A 523 6.60 23.93 2.21
N LEU A 524 6.39 24.28 0.95
CA LEU A 524 5.55 23.52 0.03
C LEU A 524 6.02 22.06 -0.10
N ARG A 525 7.35 21.84 -0.22
CA ARG A 525 7.93 20.49 -0.25
C ARG A 525 7.62 19.68 1.02
N GLN A 526 7.69 20.29 2.19
CA GLN A 526 7.30 19.64 3.45
C GLN A 526 5.82 19.26 3.44
N LEU A 527 4.95 20.19 3.02
CA LEU A 527 3.51 19.93 2.93
C LEU A 527 3.21 18.78 1.94
N MET A 528 3.90 18.72 0.79
CA MET A 528 3.75 17.64 -0.18
C MET A 528 4.17 16.26 0.38
N LYS A 529 5.17 16.19 1.28
CA LYS A 529 5.56 14.95 1.96
C LYS A 529 4.36 14.31 2.68
N ILE A 530 3.53 15.11 3.37
CA ILE A 530 2.32 14.62 4.06
C ILE A 530 1.34 14.02 3.05
N LYS A 531 1.10 14.72 1.93
CA LYS A 531 0.22 14.24 0.86
C LYS A 531 0.71 12.92 0.27
N GLU A 532 1.99 12.83 -0.10
CA GLU A 532 2.60 11.66 -0.72
C GLU A 532 2.53 10.44 0.22
N ASN A 533 2.90 10.63 1.49
CA ASN A 533 2.83 9.57 2.49
C ASN A 533 1.38 9.12 2.72
N PHE A 534 0.43 10.06 2.82
CA PHE A 534 -0.99 9.70 2.98
C PHE A 534 -1.49 8.86 1.79
N GLN A 535 -1.15 9.25 0.56
CA GLN A 535 -1.50 8.51 -0.65
C GLN A 535 -0.89 7.11 -0.66
N LYS A 536 0.39 6.98 -0.29
CA LYS A 536 1.07 5.68 -0.17
C LYS A 536 0.33 4.75 0.80
N PHE A 537 0.06 5.19 2.03
CA PHE A 537 -0.64 4.36 3.02
C PHE A 537 -2.09 4.08 2.63
N ARG A 538 -2.78 5.05 2.02
CA ARG A 538 -4.12 4.85 1.49
C ARG A 538 -4.14 3.76 0.42
N ASN A 539 -3.18 3.74 -0.51
CA ASN A 539 -3.14 2.75 -1.58
C ASN A 539 -2.89 1.34 -1.04
N VAL A 540 -1.91 1.18 -0.14
CA VAL A 540 -1.69 -0.11 0.58
C VAL A 540 -2.97 -0.58 1.27
N ARG A 541 -3.70 0.35 1.91
CA ARG A 541 -4.97 0.03 2.57
C ARG A 541 -6.07 -0.38 1.58
N LEU A 542 -6.15 0.25 0.41
CA LEU A 542 -7.10 -0.12 -0.65
C LEU A 542 -6.80 -1.51 -1.21
N GLU A 543 -5.52 -1.86 -1.40
CA GLU A 543 -5.10 -3.20 -1.80
C GLU A 543 -5.55 -4.24 -0.76
N LYS A 544 -5.33 -3.97 0.53
CA LYS A 544 -5.84 -4.82 1.61
C LYS A 544 -7.37 -4.93 1.58
N TYR A 545 -8.10 -3.84 1.39
CA TYR A 545 -9.55 -3.94 1.27
C TYR A 545 -10.00 -4.75 0.06
N SER A 546 -9.29 -4.65 -1.07
CA SER A 546 -9.52 -5.48 -2.26
C SER A 546 -9.34 -6.96 -1.94
N ILE A 547 -8.21 -7.33 -1.32
CA ILE A 547 -7.91 -8.69 -0.87
C ILE A 547 -9.00 -9.18 0.10
N GLY A 548 -9.30 -8.43 1.14
CA GLY A 548 -10.34 -8.80 2.10
C GLY A 548 -11.74 -8.88 1.48
N GLY A 549 -11.99 -8.11 0.42
CA GLY A 549 -13.21 -8.15 -0.38
C GLY A 549 -13.38 -9.47 -1.14
N VAL A 550 -12.30 -10.03 -1.70
CA VAL A 550 -12.25 -11.36 -2.34
C VAL A 550 -12.58 -12.45 -1.32
N PHE A 551 -12.07 -12.31 -0.11
CA PHE A 551 -12.29 -13.26 0.98
C PHE A 551 -13.56 -13.01 1.80
N ASN A 552 -14.39 -12.07 1.38
CA ASN A 552 -15.66 -11.71 2.01
C ASN A 552 -15.51 -11.36 3.51
N LEU A 553 -14.41 -10.69 3.88
CA LEU A 553 -14.13 -10.27 5.25
C LEU A 553 -15.02 -9.12 5.72
N PHE A 554 -15.58 -8.34 4.79
CA PHE A 554 -16.31 -7.11 5.07
C PHE A 554 -17.78 -7.19 4.69
N ASN A 555 -18.63 -6.51 5.46
CA ASN A 555 -20.03 -6.33 5.14
C ASN A 555 -20.19 -5.43 3.91
N LYS A 556 -20.98 -5.87 2.94
CA LYS A 556 -21.31 -5.13 1.71
C LYS A 556 -22.76 -4.61 1.70
N ARG A 557 -23.54 -4.89 2.75
CA ARG A 557 -25.00 -4.66 2.80
C ARG A 557 -25.35 -3.33 3.44
N PHE A 558 -25.12 -2.24 2.73
CA PHE A 558 -25.51 -0.88 3.12
C PHE A 558 -26.73 -0.39 2.32
N SER A 559 -27.52 0.52 2.88
CA SER A 559 -28.62 1.19 2.15
C SER A 559 -28.14 2.14 1.06
N ASN A 560 -27.01 2.81 1.31
CA ASN A 560 -26.39 3.79 0.42
C ASN A 560 -24.96 3.36 0.07
N PRO A 561 -24.78 2.22 -0.61
CA PRO A 561 -23.47 1.65 -0.86
C PRO A 561 -22.53 2.63 -1.57
N GLU A 562 -23.04 3.55 -2.39
CA GLU A 562 -22.27 4.58 -3.10
C GLU A 562 -21.45 5.50 -2.19
N PHE A 563 -21.81 5.67 -0.91
CA PHE A 563 -21.05 6.45 0.07
C PHE A 563 -20.06 5.61 0.89
N PHE A 564 -20.25 4.29 0.96
CA PHE A 564 -19.49 3.39 1.84
C PHE A 564 -18.68 2.35 1.07
N TRP A 565 -18.77 2.39 -0.26
CA TRP A 565 -18.05 1.50 -1.14
C TRP A 565 -16.56 1.84 -1.09
N VAL A 566 -15.75 0.87 -0.66
CA VAL A 566 -14.33 0.88 -0.93
C VAL A 566 -14.17 0.25 -2.31
N PRO A 567 -13.84 1.02 -3.36
CA PRO A 567 -13.68 0.44 -4.68
C PRO A 567 -12.54 -0.60 -4.65
N PRO A 568 -12.65 -1.75 -5.31
CA PRO A 568 -11.52 -2.17 -6.12
C PRO A 568 -11.33 -1.03 -7.14
N GLN A 569 -10.16 -0.40 -7.13
CA GLN A 569 -9.79 0.49 -8.23
C GLN A 569 -10.00 -0.30 -9.52
N LYS A 570 -10.73 0.30 -10.47
CA LYS A 570 -10.83 -0.24 -11.82
C LYS A 570 -9.39 -0.40 -12.32
N PHE A 571 -8.96 -1.64 -12.52
CA PHE A 571 -7.92 -1.91 -13.49
C PHE A 571 -8.47 -1.41 -14.82
N VAL A 572 -7.95 -0.27 -15.29
CA VAL A 572 -8.08 0.18 -16.69
C VAL A 572 -6.86 -0.33 -17.43
#